data_AF-A0A2K0WSW9-F1
#
_entry.id   AF-A0A2K0WSW9-F1
#
_cell.length_a   1.000
_cell.length_b   1.000
_cell.length_c   1.000
_cell.angle_alpha   90.00
_cell.angle_beta   90.00
_cell.angle_gamma   90.00
#
_symmetry.space_group_name_H-M   'P 1'
#
loop_
_entity.id
_entity.type
_entity.pdbx_description
1 polymer ?
#
loop_
_entity_poly.entity_id
_entity_poly.type
_entity_poly.pdbx_seq_one_letter_code
_entity_poly.pdbx_strand_id
1 'polypeptide(L)'
;MKEDPKTIKFMKSPEQGAATTVLAAIGKEWEGKGGKYLEDCRPSRPEPLIPGMMGHKDYIYVSEKENRTWALTLETLGLQEAS
;
A
#
# COMPACT_ATOMS: atom_id res chain seq x y z
N MET A 1 9.44 -20.74 -10.50
CA MET A 1 10.57 -19.80 -10.41
C MET A 1 11.84 -20.63 -10.29
N LYS A 2 12.81 -20.48 -11.21
CA LYS A 2 14.12 -21.15 -11.06
C LYS A 2 14.95 -20.37 -10.04
N GLU A 3 15.71 -21.07 -9.21
CA GLU A 3 16.61 -20.52 -8.19
C GLU A 3 17.81 -19.79 -8.83
N ASP A 4 17.57 -18.63 -9.45
CA ASP A 4 18.64 -17.70 -9.80
C ASP A 4 19.11 -16.99 -8.52
N PRO A 5 20.41 -17.04 -8.15
CA PRO A 5 20.96 -16.32 -7.01
C PRO A 5 20.62 -14.84 -6.96
N LYS A 6 20.43 -14.19 -8.14
CA LYS A 6 19.99 -12.79 -8.21
C LYS A 6 18.54 -12.60 -7.76
N THR A 7 17.67 -13.56 -8.08
CA THR A 7 16.27 -13.56 -7.65
C THR A 7 16.18 -13.78 -6.14
N ILE A 8 16.95 -14.74 -5.60
CA ILE A 8 16.97 -15.02 -4.15
C ILE A 8 17.42 -13.78 -3.36
N LYS A 9 18.41 -13.05 -3.86
CA LYS A 9 18.90 -11.81 -3.21
C LYS A 9 17.88 -10.66 -3.26
N PHE A 10 16.95 -10.67 -4.22
CA PHE A 10 15.90 -9.66 -4.35
C PHE A 10 14.67 -9.98 -3.48
N MET A 11 14.41 -11.26 -3.21
CA MET A 11 13.29 -11.67 -2.38
C MET A 11 13.47 -11.22 -0.93
N LYS A 12 12.44 -10.58 -0.37
CA LYS A 12 12.41 -10.21 1.04
C LYS A 12 12.28 -11.46 1.92
N SER A 13 12.92 -11.44 3.08
CA SER A 13 12.56 -12.34 4.17
C SER A 13 11.16 -12.00 4.71
N PRO A 14 10.52 -12.89 5.48
CA PRO A 14 9.24 -12.59 6.13
C PRO A 14 9.29 -11.30 6.97
N GLU A 15 10.36 -11.10 7.73
CA GLU A 15 10.56 -9.91 8.57
C GLU A 15 10.68 -8.65 7.72
N GLN A 16 11.44 -8.70 6.63
CA GLN A 16 11.58 -7.60 5.68
C GLN A 16 10.26 -7.28 4.95
N GLY A 17 9.45 -8.30 4.68
CA GLY A 17 8.11 -8.15 4.10
C GLY A 17 7.14 -7.46 5.05
N ALA A 18 7.18 -7.80 6.34
CA ALA A 18 6.33 -7.22 7.37
C ALA A 18 6.76 -5.82 7.83
N ALA A 19 8.03 -5.45 7.63
CA ALA A 19 8.64 -4.23 8.19
C ALA A 19 7.85 -2.94 7.89
N THR A 20 7.33 -2.79 6.66
CA THR A 20 6.54 -1.59 6.30
C THR A 20 5.23 -1.50 7.08
N THR A 21 4.53 -2.62 7.26
CA THR A 21 3.29 -2.67 8.05
C THR A 21 3.55 -2.36 9.51
N VAL A 22 4.62 -2.93 10.09
CA VAL A 22 5.00 -2.66 11.48
C VAL A 22 5.34 -1.17 11.65
N LEU A 23 6.12 -0.59 10.73
CA LEU A 23 6.45 0.83 10.76
C LEU A 23 5.20 1.71 10.68
N ALA A 24 4.27 1.40 9.77
CA ALA A 24 3.03 2.16 9.61
C ALA A 24 2.13 2.08 10.85
N ALA A 25 2.10 0.93 11.52
CA ALA A 25 1.22 0.68 12.65
C ALA A 25 1.71 1.31 13.96
N ILE A 26 3.03 1.31 14.22
CA ILE A 26 3.59 1.69 15.53
C ILE A 26 4.78 2.68 15.46
N GLY A 27 5.19 3.11 14.27
CA GLY A 27 6.29 4.06 14.10
C GLY A 27 5.90 5.44 14.59
N LYS A 28 6.69 6.02 15.51
CA LYS A 28 6.44 7.38 16.05
C LYS A 28 6.34 8.45 14.95
N GLU A 29 7.10 8.29 13.87
CA GLU A 29 7.04 9.21 12.72
C GLU A 29 5.70 9.21 11.98
N TRP A 30 4.85 8.21 12.20
CA TRP A 30 3.53 8.02 11.57
C TRP A 30 2.35 8.30 12.51
N GLU A 31 2.60 8.64 13.76
CA GLU A 31 1.54 9.03 14.70
C GLU A 31 0.74 10.23 14.13
N GLY A 32 -0.59 10.08 14.07
CA GLY A 32 -1.49 11.09 13.52
C GLY A 32 -1.43 11.28 12.00
N LYS A 33 -0.70 10.44 11.25
CA LYS A 33 -0.52 10.57 9.79
C LYS A 33 -1.19 9.41 9.05
N GLY A 34 -2.49 9.55 8.80
CA GLY A 34 -3.28 8.61 7.98
C GLY A 34 -3.23 8.92 6.47
N GLY A 35 -3.84 8.03 5.68
CA GLY A 35 -4.07 8.25 4.24
C GLY A 35 -2.80 8.27 3.37
N LYS A 36 -1.69 7.71 3.84
CA LYS A 36 -0.43 7.63 3.09
C LYS A 36 -0.15 6.21 2.60
N TYR A 37 0.19 6.07 1.33
CA TYR A 37 0.65 4.81 0.77
C TYR A 37 2.16 4.65 1.03
N LEU A 38 2.52 3.61 1.79
CA LEU A 38 3.91 3.31 2.14
C LEU A 38 4.39 2.07 1.41
N GLU A 39 5.66 2.11 1.04
CA GLU A 39 6.39 0.98 0.48
C GLU A 39 7.81 1.00 1.01
N ASP A 40 8.37 -0.17 1.27
CA ASP A 40 9.77 -0.31 1.68
C ASP A 40 10.20 0.64 2.82
N CYS A 41 9.34 0.70 3.85
CA CYS A 41 9.53 1.53 5.05
C CYS A 41 9.62 3.04 4.77
N ARG A 42 9.01 3.53 3.69
CA ARG A 42 8.98 4.96 3.35
C ARG A 42 7.69 5.37 2.62
N PRO A 43 7.38 6.67 2.51
CA PRO A 43 6.35 7.13 1.59
C PRO A 43 6.66 6.66 0.17
N SER A 44 5.63 6.11 -0.49
CA SER A 44 5.74 5.72 -1.89
C SER A 44 5.92 6.93 -2.79
N ARG A 45 6.56 6.71 -3.93
CA ARG A 45 6.70 7.72 -5.00
C ARG A 45 5.82 7.30 -6.18
N PRO A 46 5.48 8.22 -7.10
CA PRO A 46 4.88 7.82 -8.36
C PRO A 46 5.69 6.71 -9.02
N GLU A 47 4.99 5.77 -9.65
CA GLU A 47 5.58 4.56 -10.25
C GLU A 47 6.83 4.89 -11.08
N PRO A 48 7.98 4.23 -10.82
CA PRO A 48 9.21 4.45 -11.55
C PRO A 48 9.13 3.82 -12.95
N LEU A 49 10.19 4.01 -13.73
CA LEU A 49 10.31 3.57 -15.13
C LEU A 49 10.05 2.07 -15.39
N ILE A 50 10.03 1.22 -14.35
CA ILE A 50 9.72 -0.21 -14.43
C ILE A 50 8.34 -0.44 -13.80
N PRO A 51 7.28 -0.57 -14.62
CA PRO A 51 5.93 -0.77 -14.13
C PRO A 51 5.77 -2.03 -13.28
N GLY A 52 4.97 -1.94 -12.22
CA GLY A 52 4.54 -3.08 -11.41
C GLY A 52 5.50 -3.57 -10.32
N MET A 53 6.66 -2.94 -10.12
CA MET A 53 7.63 -3.35 -9.09
C MET A 53 7.65 -2.48 -7.84
N MET A 54 7.40 -1.18 -7.99
CA MET A 54 7.42 -0.20 -6.91
C MET A 54 6.61 1.02 -7.34
N GLY A 55 6.23 1.87 -6.40
CA GLY A 55 5.55 3.14 -6.60
C GLY A 55 4.05 3.01 -6.84
N HIS A 56 3.38 4.17 -6.85
CA HIS A 56 1.94 4.26 -7.02
C HIS A 56 1.54 4.94 -8.33
N LYS A 57 0.32 4.65 -8.77
CA LYS A 57 -0.30 5.33 -9.91
C LYS A 57 -0.81 6.71 -9.50
N ASP A 58 -0.88 7.63 -10.45
CA ASP A 58 -1.37 9.00 -10.24
C ASP A 58 -2.81 9.07 -9.71
N TYR A 59 -3.62 8.03 -9.94
CA TYR A 59 -5.02 7.99 -9.52
C TYR A 59 -5.27 7.45 -8.10
N ILE A 60 -4.24 7.27 -7.25
CA ILE A 60 -4.45 6.71 -5.89
C ILE A 60 -5.08 7.68 -4.88
N TYR A 61 -5.15 8.98 -5.19
CA TYR A 61 -5.73 10.03 -4.33
C TYR A 61 -6.79 10.82 -5.08
N VAL A 62 -7.93 10.19 -5.36
CA VAL A 62 -9.04 10.78 -6.10
C VAL A 62 -10.31 10.59 -5.30
N SER A 63 -10.65 11.59 -4.47
CA SER A 63 -11.74 11.51 -3.49
C SER A 63 -13.10 11.13 -4.09
N GLU A 64 -13.39 11.57 -5.32
CA GLU A 64 -14.61 11.15 -6.03
C GLU A 64 -14.65 9.62 -6.24
N LYS A 65 -13.52 9.04 -6.68
CA LYS A 65 -13.41 7.59 -6.92
C LYS A 65 -13.42 6.83 -5.60
N GLU A 66 -12.71 7.33 -4.59
CA GLU A 66 -12.70 6.75 -3.23
C GLU A 66 -14.12 6.64 -2.66
N ASN A 67 -14.87 7.75 -2.67
CA ASN A 67 -16.23 7.80 -2.16
C ASN A 67 -17.17 6.88 -2.96
N ARG A 68 -17.04 6.86 -4.28
CA ARG A 68 -17.83 5.97 -5.15
C ARG A 68 -17.54 4.50 -4.85
N THR A 69 -16.26 4.13 -4.69
CA THR A 69 -15.85 2.76 -4.35
C THR A 69 -16.40 2.36 -2.98
N TRP A 70 -16.37 3.27 -2.00
CA TRP A 70 -16.93 3.01 -0.68
C TRP A 70 -18.44 2.77 -0.71
N ALA A 71 -19.21 3.66 -1.36
CA ALA A 71 -20.65 3.52 -1.48
C ALA A 71 -21.06 2.20 -2.18
N LEU A 72 -20.38 1.84 -3.27
CA LEU A 72 -20.61 0.57 -3.97
C LEU A 72 -20.27 -0.64 -3.09
N THR A 73 -19.22 -0.54 -2.27
CA THR A 73 -18.82 -1.60 -1.34
C THR A 73 -19.91 -1.83 -0.28
N LEU A 74 -20.44 -0.76 0.30
CA LEU A 74 -21.53 -0.82 1.27
C LEU A 74 -22.79 -1.44 0.65
N GLU A 75 -23.18 -1.01 -0.56
CA GLU A 75 -24.30 -1.59 -1.31
C GLU A 75 -24.09 -3.10 -1.56
N THR A 76 -22.91 -3.48 -2.07
CA THR A 76 -22.57 -4.86 -2.41
C THR A 76 -22.61 -5.78 -1.18
N LEU A 77 -22.21 -5.27 -0.03
CA LEU A 77 -22.20 -6.02 1.23
C LEU A 77 -23.51 -5.89 2.02
N GLY A 78 -24.47 -5.10 1.56
CA GLY A 78 -25.72 -4.82 2.27
C GLY A 78 -25.51 -4.09 3.61
N LEU A 79 -24.46 -3.28 3.72
CA LEU A 79 -24.10 -2.53 4.92
C LEU A 79 -24.59 -1.09 4.85
N GLN A 80 -24.85 -0.51 6.02
CA GLN A 80 -25.07 0.93 6.16
C GLN A 80 -23.74 1.62 6.49
N GLU A 81 -23.62 2.88 6.09
CA GLU A 81 -22.48 3.69 6.48
C GLU A 81 -22.46 3.88 8.00
N ALA A 82 -21.28 3.76 8.60
CA ALA A 82 -21.11 3.95 10.03
C ALA A 82 -21.20 5.46 10.36
N SER A 83 -21.97 5.77 11.40
CA SER A 83 -22.20 7.13 11.92
C SER A 83 -20.99 7.76 12.58
#